data_AF-D5EXN0-F1
#
_entry.id   AF-D5EXN0-F1
#
_cell.length_a   1.000
_cell.length_b   1.000
_cell.length_c   1.000
_cell.angle_alpha   90.00
_cell.angle_beta   90.00
_cell.angle_gamma   90.00
#
_symmetry.space_group_name_H-M   'P 1'
#
loop_
_entity.id
_entity.type
_entity.pdbx_description
1 polymer ?
#
loop_
_entity_poly.entity_id
_entity_poly.type
_entity_poly.pdbx_seq_one_letter_code
_entity_poly.pdbx_strand_id
1 'polypeptide(L)'
;MTSVIFKHVVATVVLVFASVINLYAQQAQQPSADEMLNQIGMLKRLEAMQPDSVAPKYKLALASLNFAITNPHAAQAEPMLAQAEQTINQMAQMKGADQSDLCTLRGFLYMTRIVQNPAQNGQKYYLDVLQNFEKALKLNPHNLLAAQLQAKFVEGMKQATAQ
;
A
#
# COMPACT_ATOMS: atom_id res chain seq x y z
N MET A 1 21.50 -20.19 16.68
CA MET A 1 21.57 -20.42 15.21
C MET A 1 20.30 -19.97 14.45
N THR A 2 19.35 -19.27 15.08
CA THR A 2 18.10 -18.77 14.45
C THR A 2 18.16 -17.31 13.96
N SER A 3 19.19 -16.56 14.36
CA SER A 3 19.29 -15.11 14.11
C SER A 3 19.81 -14.73 12.71
N VAL A 4 20.60 -15.61 12.08
CA VAL A 4 21.27 -15.30 10.80
C VAL A 4 20.33 -15.52 9.61
N ILE A 5 19.47 -16.54 9.69
CA ILE A 5 18.47 -16.86 8.67
C ILE A 5 17.45 -15.71 8.56
N PHE A 6 17.00 -15.18 9.69
CA PHE A 6 16.05 -14.06 9.72
C PHE A 6 16.65 -12.77 9.12
N LYS A 7 17.95 -12.50 9.34
CA LYS A 7 18.62 -11.33 8.75
C LYS A 7 18.77 -11.41 7.22
N HIS A 8 18.94 -12.61 6.67
CA HIS A 8 19.06 -12.80 5.22
C HIS A 8 17.70 -12.72 4.52
N VAL A 9 16.66 -13.33 5.11
CA VAL A 9 15.27 -13.22 4.60
C VAL A 9 14.85 -11.76 4.44
N VAL A 10 15.27 -10.90 5.37
CA VAL A 10 14.95 -9.47 5.43
C VAL A 10 15.66 -8.63 4.37
N ALA A 11 16.94 -8.89 4.12
CA ALA A 11 17.73 -8.14 3.15
C ALA A 11 17.25 -8.40 1.72
N THR A 12 16.72 -9.60 1.45
CA THR A 12 16.23 -10.00 0.12
C THR A 12 14.86 -9.40 -0.22
N VAL A 13 14.04 -9.04 0.78
CA VAL A 13 12.74 -8.37 0.54
C VAL A 13 12.94 -7.01 -0.16
N VAL A 14 14.05 -6.32 0.07
CA VAL A 14 14.35 -5.01 -0.55
C VAL A 14 14.59 -5.12 -2.06
N LEU A 15 15.18 -6.22 -2.53
CA LEU A 15 15.55 -6.39 -3.95
C LEU A 15 14.37 -6.86 -4.82
N VAL A 16 13.43 -7.60 -4.25
CA VAL A 16 12.35 -8.23 -5.03
C VAL A 16 11.22 -7.25 -5.38
N PHE A 17 10.95 -6.26 -4.52
CA PHE A 17 10.01 -5.18 -4.85
C PHE A 17 10.56 -4.26 -5.95
N ALA A 18 11.88 -4.11 -6.07
CA ALA A 18 12.51 -3.36 -7.17
C ALA A 18 12.43 -4.12 -8.52
N SER A 19 12.53 -5.46 -8.52
CA SER A 19 12.49 -6.25 -9.76
C SER A 19 11.10 -6.39 -10.39
N VAL A 20 10.01 -6.32 -9.61
CA VAL A 20 8.64 -6.35 -10.16
C VAL A 20 8.29 -5.02 -10.87
N ILE A 21 9.00 -3.93 -10.58
CA ILE A 21 8.87 -2.66 -11.32
C ILE A 21 9.53 -2.77 -12.71
N ASN A 22 10.65 -3.50 -12.82
CA ASN A 22 11.40 -3.62 -14.08
C ASN A 22 10.73 -4.49 -15.15
N LEU A 23 9.80 -5.39 -14.80
CA LEU A 23 9.14 -6.25 -15.79
C LEU A 23 7.90 -5.61 -16.45
N TYR A 24 7.40 -4.49 -15.93
CA TYR A 24 6.33 -3.69 -16.56
C TYR A 24 6.85 -2.45 -17.30
N ALA A 25 8.18 -2.30 -17.44
CA ALA A 25 8.82 -1.14 -18.04
C ALA A 25 8.74 -1.09 -19.59
N GLN A 26 8.00 -2.00 -20.24
CA GLN A 26 7.64 -1.85 -21.64
C GLN A 26 6.23 -1.22 -21.74
N GLN A 27 6.23 0.10 -21.95
CA GLN A 27 5.17 0.95 -22.55
C GLN A 27 4.24 1.80 -21.66
N ALA A 28 4.48 1.93 -20.35
CA ALA A 28 4.01 3.10 -19.60
C ALA A 28 5.11 3.57 -18.64
N GLN A 29 5.64 4.78 -18.83
CA GLN A 29 6.53 5.39 -17.85
C GLN A 29 5.76 5.48 -16.53
N GLN A 30 6.24 4.79 -15.49
CA GLN A 30 5.73 5.05 -14.15
C GLN A 30 5.93 6.53 -13.84
N PRO A 31 4.91 7.21 -13.27
CA PRO A 31 5.04 8.62 -12.95
C PRO A 31 6.22 8.82 -12.00
N SER A 32 7.01 9.85 -12.27
CA SER A 32 8.09 10.27 -11.38
C SER A 32 7.56 10.65 -10.00
N ALA A 33 8.42 10.60 -8.99
CA ALA A 33 8.06 10.99 -7.62
C ALA A 33 7.43 12.39 -7.56
N ASP A 34 7.97 13.35 -8.33
CA ASP A 34 7.44 14.72 -8.39
C ASP A 34 6.05 14.80 -9.04
N GLU A 35 5.80 14.04 -10.11
CA GLU A 35 4.47 13.94 -10.72
C GLU A 35 3.43 13.35 -9.76
N MET A 36 3.81 12.32 -9.02
CA MET A 36 2.96 11.73 -7.99
C MET A 36 2.65 12.73 -6.87
N LEU A 37 3.64 13.48 -6.39
CA LEU A 37 3.45 14.52 -5.36
C LEU A 37 2.56 15.66 -5.86
N ASN A 38 2.72 16.08 -7.12
CA ASN A 38 1.86 17.08 -7.74
C ASN A 38 0.40 16.60 -7.81
N GLN A 39 0.17 15.35 -8.22
CA GLN A 39 -1.15 14.73 -8.24
C GLN A 39 -1.78 14.68 -6.83
N ILE A 40 -1.00 14.27 -5.82
CA ILE A 40 -1.45 14.25 -4.42
C ILE A 40 -1.83 15.65 -3.95
N GLY A 41 -1.05 16.67 -4.31
CA GLY A 41 -1.36 18.07 -4.00
C GLY A 41 -2.69 18.54 -4.61
N MET A 42 -3.00 18.13 -5.85
CA MET A 42 -4.30 18.42 -6.46
C MET A 42 -5.45 17.70 -5.76
N LEU A 43 -5.28 16.41 -5.43
CA LEU A 43 -6.28 15.62 -4.71
C LEU A 43 -6.57 16.18 -3.32
N LYS A 44 -5.54 16.69 -2.63
CA LYS A 44 -5.70 17.34 -1.33
C LYS A 44 -6.55 18.61 -1.41
N ARG A 45 -6.39 19.42 -2.46
CA ARG A 45 -7.26 20.59 -2.70
C ARG A 45 -8.70 20.16 -3.01
N LEU A 46 -8.87 19.12 -3.82
CA LEU A 46 -10.19 18.59 -4.16
C LEU A 46 -10.93 18.05 -2.93
N GLU A 47 -10.21 17.33 -2.07
CA GLU A 47 -10.72 16.83 -0.79
C GLU A 47 -11.16 17.97 0.12
N ALA A 48 -10.36 19.03 0.24
CA ALA A 48 -10.72 20.22 1.02
C ALA A 48 -11.96 20.96 0.49
N MET A 49 -12.22 20.92 -0.83
CA MET A 49 -13.42 21.49 -1.44
C MET A 49 -14.67 20.62 -1.23
N GLN A 50 -14.51 19.35 -0.89
CA GLN A 50 -15.60 18.37 -0.73
C GLN A 50 -15.39 17.56 0.57
N PRO A 51 -15.41 18.22 1.75
CA PRO A 51 -15.02 17.61 3.01
C PRO A 51 -15.92 16.44 3.42
N ASP A 52 -17.19 16.43 3.01
CA ASP A 52 -18.17 15.38 3.32
C ASP A 52 -18.21 14.25 2.28
N SER A 53 -17.37 14.30 1.24
CA SER A 53 -17.33 13.29 0.19
C SER A 53 -16.24 12.25 0.45
N VAL A 54 -16.62 10.97 0.39
CA VAL A 54 -15.69 9.84 0.50
C VAL A 54 -14.77 9.75 -0.71
N ALA A 55 -15.27 10.07 -1.92
CA ALA A 55 -14.55 9.77 -3.15
C ALA A 55 -13.20 10.52 -3.29
N PRO A 56 -13.10 11.84 -2.98
CA PRO A 56 -11.82 12.54 -2.98
C PRO A 56 -10.84 11.99 -1.92
N LYS A 57 -11.35 11.62 -0.74
CA LYS A 57 -10.55 11.02 0.33
C LYS A 57 -9.99 9.65 -0.06
N TYR A 58 -10.81 8.81 -0.69
CA TYR A 58 -10.37 7.50 -1.19
C TYR A 58 -9.22 7.66 -2.19
N LYS A 59 -9.39 8.56 -3.17
CA LYS A 59 -8.36 8.85 -4.17
C LYS A 59 -7.08 9.40 -3.54
N LEU A 60 -7.20 10.28 -2.55
CA LEU A 60 -6.07 10.84 -1.82
C LEU A 60 -5.29 9.76 -1.05
N ALA A 61 -6.00 8.92 -0.28
CA ALA A 61 -5.39 7.81 0.45
C ALA A 61 -4.68 6.84 -0.49
N LEU A 62 -5.33 6.44 -1.58
CA LEU A 62 -4.75 5.53 -2.57
C LEU A 62 -3.51 6.12 -3.25
N ALA A 63 -3.56 7.39 -3.67
CA ALA A 63 -2.41 8.06 -4.28
C ALA A 63 -1.21 8.17 -3.32
N SER A 64 -1.48 8.51 -2.06
CA SER A 64 -0.46 8.56 -1.01
C SER A 64 0.17 7.19 -0.71
N LEU A 65 -0.63 6.11 -0.69
CA LEU A 65 -0.12 4.75 -0.55
C LEU A 65 0.74 4.32 -1.74
N ASN A 66 0.30 4.62 -2.96
CA ASN A 66 1.07 4.36 -4.17
C ASN A 66 2.42 5.09 -4.14
N PHE A 67 2.45 6.36 -3.73
CA PHE A 67 3.72 7.08 -3.57
C PHE A 67 4.64 6.37 -2.58
N ALA A 68 4.12 6.03 -1.40
CA ALA A 68 4.91 5.46 -0.32
C ALA A 68 5.43 4.05 -0.64
N ILE A 69 4.66 3.21 -1.36
CA ILE A 69 5.15 1.87 -1.74
C ILE A 69 6.14 1.91 -2.91
N THR A 70 5.98 2.84 -3.86
CA THR A 70 6.89 3.00 -5.00
C THR A 70 8.20 3.66 -4.56
N ASN A 71 8.15 4.53 -3.55
CA ASN A 71 9.31 5.30 -3.06
C ASN A 71 9.54 5.05 -1.56
N PRO A 72 9.74 3.80 -1.09
CA PRO A 72 9.65 3.44 0.32
C PRO A 72 10.71 4.09 1.22
N HIS A 73 11.79 4.61 0.64
CA HIS A 73 12.90 5.25 1.35
C HIS A 73 13.06 6.73 1.01
N ALA A 74 12.13 7.32 0.23
CA ALA A 74 12.12 8.76 0.00
C ALA A 74 11.76 9.52 1.29
N ALA A 75 12.28 10.74 1.45
CA ALA A 75 11.99 11.57 2.62
C ALA A 75 10.48 11.82 2.82
N GLN A 76 9.71 11.81 1.73
CA GLN A 76 8.27 12.04 1.71
C GLN A 76 7.45 10.76 1.97
N ALA A 77 8.08 9.57 1.99
CA ALA A 77 7.36 8.30 2.09
C ALA A 77 6.58 8.19 3.41
N GLU A 78 7.23 8.48 4.54
CA GLU A 78 6.57 8.45 5.85
C GLU A 78 5.46 9.50 5.98
N PRO A 79 5.68 10.78 5.61
CA PRO A 79 4.59 11.76 5.55
C PRO A 79 3.40 11.32 4.69
N MET A 80 3.64 10.70 3.54
CA MET A 80 2.55 10.21 2.67
C MET A 80 1.82 9.03 3.29
N LEU A 81 2.52 8.11 3.95
CA LEU A 81 1.90 6.99 4.62
C LEU A 81 1.06 7.44 5.82
N ALA A 82 1.55 8.40 6.60
CA ALA A 82 0.78 9.03 7.68
C ALA A 82 -0.46 9.77 7.16
N GLN A 83 -0.34 10.48 6.03
CA GLN A 83 -1.50 11.11 5.39
C GLN A 83 -2.54 10.06 4.98
N ALA A 84 -2.13 8.97 4.33
CA ALA A 84 -3.04 7.91 3.96
C ALA A 84 -3.76 7.31 5.17
N GLU A 85 -3.03 7.02 6.25
CA GLU A 85 -3.59 6.50 7.50
C GLU A 85 -4.66 7.43 8.08
N GLN A 86 -4.35 8.72 8.17
CA GLN A 86 -5.29 9.73 8.65
C GLN A 86 -6.54 9.79 7.77
N THR A 87 -6.39 9.80 6.45
CA THR A 87 -7.51 9.86 5.51
C THR A 87 -8.38 8.59 5.57
N ILE A 88 -7.77 7.41 5.72
CA ILE A 88 -8.49 6.14 5.94
C ILE A 88 -9.31 6.20 7.22
N ASN A 89 -8.72 6.70 8.31
CA ASN A 89 -9.40 6.82 9.60
C ASN A 89 -10.57 7.80 9.55
N GLN A 90 -10.44 8.91 8.82
CA GLN A 90 -11.54 9.83 8.56
C GLN A 90 -12.67 9.16 7.78
N MET A 91 -12.36 8.51 6.65
CA MET A 91 -13.37 7.81 5.85
C MET A 91 -14.11 6.74 6.64
N ALA A 92 -13.43 6.05 7.56
CA ALA A 92 -14.05 5.02 8.40
C ALA A 92 -15.19 5.56 9.30
N GLN A 93 -15.24 6.87 9.54
CA GLN A 93 -16.31 7.53 10.31
C GLN A 93 -17.42 8.12 9.42
N MET A 94 -17.25 8.10 8.09
CA MET A 94 -18.17 8.73 7.15
C MET A 94 -19.29 7.78 6.75
N LYS A 95 -20.50 8.33 6.60
CA LYS A 95 -21.61 7.63 5.95
C LYS A 95 -21.28 7.42 4.48
N GLY A 96 -21.54 6.22 3.97
CA GLY A 96 -21.30 5.87 2.56
C GLY A 96 -19.87 5.43 2.24
N ALA A 97 -18.98 5.31 3.24
CA ALA A 97 -17.68 4.68 3.04
C ALA A 97 -17.86 3.15 2.87
N ASP A 98 -17.41 2.65 1.72
CA ASP A 98 -17.46 1.22 1.42
C ASP A 98 -16.47 0.45 2.30
N GLN A 99 -16.95 -0.58 2.99
CA GLN A 99 -16.15 -1.33 3.94
C GLN A 99 -15.12 -2.24 3.26
N SER A 100 -15.40 -2.72 2.04
CA SER A 100 -14.41 -3.47 1.26
C SER A 100 -13.25 -2.57 0.87
N ASP A 101 -13.53 -1.35 0.43
CA ASP A 101 -12.52 -0.36 0.09
C ASP A 101 -11.68 0.07 1.29
N LEU A 102 -12.30 0.30 2.45
CA LEU A 102 -11.57 0.60 3.69
C LEU A 102 -10.65 -0.56 4.10
N CYS A 103 -11.11 -1.81 4.01
CA CYS A 103 -10.27 -2.97 4.27
C CYS A 103 -9.12 -3.04 3.26
N THR A 104 -9.38 -2.78 1.97
CA THR A 104 -8.36 -2.75 0.93
C THR A 104 -7.26 -1.73 1.22
N LEU A 105 -7.64 -0.50 1.58
CA LEU A 105 -6.67 0.55 1.88
C LEU A 105 -5.86 0.24 3.15
N ARG A 106 -6.45 -0.38 4.17
CA ARG A 106 -5.73 -0.82 5.38
C ARG A 106 -4.75 -1.95 5.08
N GLY A 107 -5.16 -2.96 4.31
CA GLY A 107 -4.27 -4.02 3.85
C GLY A 107 -3.09 -3.45 3.05
N PHE A 108 -3.36 -2.48 2.18
CA PHE A 108 -2.31 -1.79 1.42
C PHE A 108 -1.38 -0.98 2.31
N LEU A 109 -1.90 -0.24 3.30
CA LEU A 109 -1.09 0.48 4.28
C LEU A 109 -0.11 -0.44 5.01
N TYR A 110 -0.58 -1.58 5.51
CA TYR A 110 0.27 -2.56 6.19
C TYR A 110 1.28 -3.22 5.25
N MET A 111 0.88 -3.49 4.01
CA MET A 111 1.78 -3.97 2.96
C MET A 111 2.91 -2.97 2.72
N THR A 112 2.59 -1.67 2.60
CA THR A 112 3.59 -0.60 2.44
C THR A 112 4.52 -0.51 3.66
N ARG A 113 4.01 -0.64 4.89
CA ARG A 113 4.84 -0.70 6.11
C ARG A 113 5.84 -1.86 6.05
N ILE A 114 5.42 -3.03 5.57
CA ILE A 114 6.32 -4.19 5.37
C ILE A 114 7.40 -3.82 4.35
N VAL A 115 7.05 -3.24 3.21
CA VAL A 115 8.02 -2.83 2.17
C VAL A 115 9.07 -1.85 2.71
N GLN A 116 8.66 -0.89 3.55
CA GLN A 116 9.59 0.09 4.12
C GLN A 116 10.65 -0.51 5.05
N ASN A 117 10.30 -1.53 5.83
CA ASN A 117 11.25 -2.22 6.71
C ASN A 117 10.84 -3.68 6.95
N PRO A 118 11.18 -4.59 6.01
CA PRO A 118 10.75 -5.98 6.07
C PRO A 118 11.18 -6.71 7.35
N ALA A 119 12.34 -6.35 7.91
CA ALA A 119 12.89 -6.93 9.15
C ALA A 119 11.98 -6.75 10.34
N GLN A 120 11.54 -5.52 10.49
CA GLN A 120 10.81 -5.09 11.65
C GLN A 120 9.31 -5.32 11.45
N ASN A 121 8.84 -5.07 10.24
CA ASN A 121 7.43 -4.94 9.93
C ASN A 121 6.83 -6.22 9.35
N GLY A 122 7.64 -7.13 8.78
CA GLY A 122 7.19 -8.38 8.19
C GLY A 122 6.33 -9.19 9.14
N GLN A 123 6.91 -9.71 10.22
CA GLN A 123 6.17 -10.49 11.22
C GLN A 123 5.06 -9.68 11.88
N LYS A 124 5.28 -8.37 12.08
CA LYS A 124 4.35 -7.49 12.78
C LYS A 124 3.02 -7.32 12.04
N TYR A 125 3.07 -7.10 10.72
CA TYR A 125 1.91 -6.70 9.92
C TYR A 125 1.44 -7.76 8.92
N TYR A 126 2.15 -8.89 8.81
CA TYR A 126 1.79 -9.97 7.88
C TYR A 126 0.31 -10.37 7.98
N LEU A 127 -0.16 -10.64 9.20
CA LEU A 127 -1.52 -11.11 9.41
C LEU A 127 -2.53 -10.01 9.09
N ASP A 128 -2.21 -8.76 9.41
CA ASP A 128 -3.06 -7.62 9.09
C ASP A 128 -3.27 -7.47 7.59
N VAL A 129 -2.22 -7.65 6.77
CA VAL A 129 -2.33 -7.59 5.31
C VAL A 129 -3.31 -8.65 4.80
N LEU A 130 -3.12 -9.91 5.20
CA LEU A 130 -3.97 -11.02 4.74
C LEU A 130 -5.42 -10.84 5.19
N GLN A 131 -5.65 -10.58 6.48
CA GLN A 131 -6.99 -10.45 7.03
C GLN A 131 -7.76 -9.28 6.40
N ASN A 132 -7.10 -8.16 6.15
CA ASN A 132 -7.75 -7.02 5.51
C ASN A 132 -8.14 -7.31 4.06
N PHE A 133 -7.25 -7.92 3.26
CA PHE A 133 -7.60 -8.26 1.87
C PHE A 133 -8.65 -9.38 1.79
N GLU A 134 -8.55 -10.41 2.63
CA GLU A 134 -9.59 -11.45 2.70
C GLU A 134 -10.94 -10.87 3.10
N LYS A 135 -10.97 -9.97 4.09
CA LYS A 135 -12.21 -9.30 4.50
C LYS A 135 -12.75 -8.41 3.38
N ALA A 136 -11.89 -7.68 2.68
CA ALA A 136 -12.30 -6.87 1.54
C ALA A 136 -12.99 -7.72 0.46
N LEU A 137 -12.40 -8.86 0.11
CA LEU A 137 -12.95 -9.77 -0.91
C LEU A 137 -14.18 -10.54 -0.44
N LYS A 138 -14.31 -10.83 0.86
CA LYS A 138 -15.56 -11.38 1.43
C LYS A 138 -16.70 -10.38 1.36
N LEU A 139 -16.43 -9.09 1.61
CA LEU A 139 -17.42 -8.03 1.54
C LEU A 139 -17.81 -7.68 0.10
N ASN A 140 -16.83 -7.67 -0.80
CA ASN A 140 -17.02 -7.43 -2.23
C ASN A 140 -16.06 -8.31 -3.04
N PRO A 141 -16.53 -9.45 -3.56
CA PRO A 141 -15.72 -10.36 -4.39
C PRO A 141 -15.21 -9.74 -5.69
N HIS A 142 -15.80 -8.63 -6.13
CA HIS A 142 -15.42 -7.90 -7.35
C HIS A 142 -14.49 -6.71 -7.05
N ASN A 143 -13.97 -6.57 -5.83
CA ASN A 143 -12.95 -5.56 -5.52
C ASN A 143 -11.62 -5.93 -6.21
N LEU A 144 -11.44 -5.44 -7.43
CA LEU A 144 -10.27 -5.75 -8.27
C LEU A 144 -8.96 -5.30 -7.61
N LEU A 145 -8.97 -4.16 -6.92
CA LEU A 145 -7.77 -3.64 -6.26
C LEU A 145 -7.34 -4.56 -5.11
N ALA A 146 -8.29 -5.00 -4.27
CA ALA A 146 -8.01 -5.97 -3.20
C ALA A 146 -7.42 -7.27 -3.74
N ALA A 147 -8.03 -7.82 -4.80
CA ALA A 147 -7.56 -9.06 -5.44
C ALA A 147 -6.14 -8.91 -5.99
N GLN A 148 -5.87 -7.81 -6.69
CA GLN A 148 -4.54 -7.53 -7.26
C GLN A 148 -3.47 -7.36 -6.19
N LEU A 149 -3.75 -6.57 -5.15
CA LEU A 149 -2.80 -6.33 -4.06
C LEU A 149 -2.54 -7.60 -3.25
N GLN A 150 -3.57 -8.39 -2.96
CA GLN A 150 -3.42 -9.68 -2.30
C GLN A 150 -2.56 -10.64 -3.12
N ALA A 151 -2.82 -10.74 -4.44
CA ALA A 151 -2.04 -11.60 -5.33
C ALA A 151 -0.56 -11.18 -5.35
N LYS A 152 -0.28 -9.87 -5.47
CA LYS A 152 1.09 -9.33 -5.42
C LYS A 152 1.78 -9.62 -4.10
N PHE A 153 1.07 -9.47 -2.99
CA PHE A 153 1.61 -9.78 -1.67
C PHE A 153 1.98 -11.27 -1.56
N VAL A 154 1.05 -12.16 -1.91
CA VAL A 154 1.28 -13.61 -1.89
C VAL A 154 2.42 -14.04 -2.81
N GLU A 155 2.52 -13.47 -4.01
CA GLU A 155 3.62 -13.71 -4.93
C GLU A 155 4.97 -13.31 -4.32
N GLY A 156 5.07 -12.11 -3.75
CA GLY A 156 6.28 -11.64 -3.07
C GLY A 156 6.71 -12.56 -1.92
N MET A 157 5.76 -13.12 -1.17
CA MET A 157 6.04 -14.08 -0.09
C MET A 157 6.59 -15.42 -0.60
N LYS A 158 6.01 -15.96 -1.68
CA LYS A 158 6.50 -17.21 -2.28
C LYS A 158 7.94 -17.08 -2.76
N GLN A 159 8.27 -15.95 -3.37
CA GLN A 159 9.64 -15.67 -3.84
C GLN A 159 10.63 -15.55 -2.67
N ALA A 160 10.20 -14.99 -1.53
CA ALA A 160 11.04 -14.87 -0.34
C ALA A 160 11.26 -16.20 0.42
N THR A 161 10.41 -17.21 0.21
CA THR A 161 10.47 -18.50 0.92
C THR A 161 11.02 -19.65 0.06
N ALA A 162 11.18 -19.45 -1.25
CA ALA A 162 11.77 -20.40 -2.18
C ALA A 162 13.31 -20.32 -2.29
N GLN A 163 13.95 -19.50 -1.46
CA GLN A 163 15.41 -19.31 -1.35
C GLN A 163 15.88 -19.72 0.05
#